data_AF-A0A4S4CFQ5-F1
#
_entry.id   AF-A0A4S4CFQ5-F1
#
_cell.length_a   1.000
_cell.length_b   1.000
_cell.length_c   1.000
_cell.angle_alpha   90.00
_cell.angle_beta   90.00
_cell.angle_gamma   90.00
#
_symmetry.space_group_name_H-M   'P 1'
#
loop_
_entity.id
_entity.type
_entity.pdbx_description
1 polymer ?
#
loop_
_entity_poly.entity_id
_entity_poly.type
_entity_poly.pdbx_seq_one_letter_code
_entity_poly.pdbx_strand_id
1 'polypeptide(L)'
;MFKLTALVPATALLISLAACGTAPAPLAPAPQGAVQNAEPAGVDPTGQPAGLGAQALPVNYRVRYIIDSVQSTDTEDVSGADEFYTLGTLAVQKPNGVKVSRSFLNAPPIDVNDHAGEIHQLGYVMFDEVVPANAEVYGQMAAYDEDCAKDWAVVGASVMATANTTAATISSLTGQAYVSGIVGAATGILNVFMSGDKDDVLGNAGLMSVTANGARTSAATLHMFKNGSWYSNWNYYIKYHVEIKATTNKPTL
;
A
#
# COMPACT_ATOMS: atom_id res chain seq x y z
N MET A 1 -18.93 15.74 -39.59
CA MET A 1 -17.64 15.74 -38.85
C MET A 1 -17.92 16.21 -37.44
N PHE A 2 -18.04 15.29 -36.48
CA PHE A 2 -18.19 15.62 -35.06
C PHE A 2 -16.81 15.70 -34.41
N LYS A 3 -16.44 16.87 -33.87
CA LYS A 3 -15.27 17.03 -33.00
C LYS A 3 -15.69 16.66 -31.59
N LEU A 4 -15.19 15.54 -31.09
CA LEU A 4 -15.36 15.11 -29.70
C LEU A 4 -14.22 15.73 -28.88
N THR A 5 -14.52 16.78 -28.11
CA THR A 5 -13.60 17.39 -27.17
C THR A 5 -13.62 16.56 -25.88
N ALA A 6 -12.65 15.68 -25.68
CA ALA A 6 -12.48 14.98 -24.41
C ALA A 6 -11.68 15.86 -23.44
N LEU A 7 -12.37 16.40 -22.45
CA LEU A 7 -11.77 17.06 -21.29
C LEU A 7 -11.39 15.97 -20.28
N VAL A 8 -10.10 15.68 -20.12
CA VAL A 8 -9.61 14.82 -19.04
C VAL A 8 -9.12 15.73 -17.92
N PRO A 9 -9.69 15.67 -16.70
CA PRO A 9 -9.10 16.38 -15.57
C PRO A 9 -7.86 15.61 -15.11
N ALA A 10 -6.69 16.09 -15.52
CA ALA A 10 -5.42 15.68 -14.93
C ALA A 10 -5.41 16.16 -13.48
N THR A 11 -5.74 15.25 -12.55
CA THR A 11 -5.54 15.50 -11.12
C THR A 11 -4.05 15.34 -10.87
N ALA A 12 -3.30 16.43 -10.97
CA ALA A 12 -1.89 16.47 -10.65
C ALA A 12 -1.73 16.29 -9.12
N LEU A 13 -1.35 15.09 -8.70
CA LEU A 13 -0.91 14.84 -7.34
C LEU A 13 0.53 15.37 -7.22
N LEU A 14 0.70 16.50 -6.54
CA LEU A 14 2.01 16.99 -6.11
C LEU A 14 2.50 16.10 -4.98
N ILE A 15 3.28 15.07 -5.33
CA ILE A 15 4.14 14.38 -4.37
C ILE A 15 5.45 15.17 -4.36
N SER A 16 5.72 15.88 -3.27
CA SER A 16 7.03 16.45 -3.04
C SER A 16 8.02 15.30 -2.88
N LEU A 17 8.91 15.11 -3.85
CA LEU A 17 10.15 14.34 -3.67
C LEU A 17 10.99 15.09 -2.64
N ALA A 18 10.71 14.90 -1.35
CA ALA A 18 11.69 15.14 -0.33
C ALA A 18 12.77 14.08 -0.55
N ALA A 19 13.89 14.52 -1.11
CA ALA A 19 15.05 13.71 -1.39
C ALA A 19 15.44 12.85 -0.19
N CYS A 20 16.00 11.67 -0.48
CA CYS A 20 16.63 10.77 0.47
C CYS A 20 17.40 11.58 1.55
N GLY A 21 17.00 11.41 2.82
CA GLY A 21 17.58 12.12 3.96
C GLY A 21 16.63 13.08 4.70
N THR A 22 15.79 12.53 5.57
CA THR A 22 15.65 12.87 7.01
C THR A 22 14.47 12.08 7.55
N ALA A 23 14.73 11.16 8.49
CA ALA A 23 13.67 10.38 9.14
C ALA A 23 12.63 11.33 9.76
N PRO A 24 11.32 11.08 9.57
CA PRO A 24 10.30 11.84 10.29
C PRO A 24 10.45 11.60 11.80
N ALA A 25 10.35 12.68 12.58
CA ALA A 25 10.32 12.58 14.03
C ALA A 25 9.20 11.62 14.48
N PRO A 26 9.44 10.76 15.50
CA PRO A 26 8.44 9.82 15.97
C PRO A 26 7.16 10.54 16.36
N LEU A 27 6.02 10.05 15.86
CA LEU A 27 4.71 10.55 16.24
C LEU A 27 4.51 10.38 17.75
N ALA A 28 4.10 11.47 18.41
CA ALA A 28 3.78 11.46 19.83
C ALA A 28 2.70 10.40 20.13
N PRO A 29 2.79 9.68 21.26
CA PRO A 29 1.80 8.69 21.64
C PRO A 29 0.41 9.32 21.74
N ALA A 30 -0.58 8.63 21.18
CA ALA A 30 -1.98 9.05 21.25
C ALA A 30 -2.42 9.20 22.73
N PRO A 31 -3.20 10.24 23.08
CA PRO A 31 -3.71 10.41 24.43
C PRO A 31 -4.61 9.21 24.80
N GLN A 32 -4.26 8.55 25.90
CA GLN A 32 -5.06 7.49 26.50
C GLN A 32 -6.36 8.11 27.04
N GLY A 33 -7.42 8.05 26.24
CA GLY A 33 -8.77 8.35 26.67
C GLY A 33 -9.27 7.28 27.65
N ALA A 34 -9.67 7.71 28.84
CA ALA A 34 -10.23 6.88 29.88
C ALA A 34 -11.46 6.09 29.41
N VAL A 35 -11.50 4.80 29.71
CA VAL A 35 -12.67 3.93 29.54
C VAL A 35 -13.72 4.36 30.57
N GLN A 36 -14.77 5.07 30.13
CA GLN A 36 -15.97 5.26 30.93
C GLN A 36 -16.83 4.00 30.82
N ASN A 37 -17.06 3.34 31.96
CA ASN A 37 -18.03 2.25 32.09
C ASN A 37 -19.43 2.79 31.80
N ALA A 38 -20.07 2.30 30.73
CA ALA A 38 -21.48 2.55 30.48
C ALA A 38 -22.33 1.68 31.42
N GLU A 39 -23.32 2.31 32.06
CA GLU A 39 -24.34 1.63 32.86
C GLU A 39 -25.15 0.63 32.03
N PRO A 40 -25.67 -0.46 32.64
CA PRO A 40 -26.52 -1.41 31.96
C PRO A 40 -27.86 -0.77 31.59
N ALA A 41 -28.25 -0.92 30.33
CA ALA A 41 -29.53 -0.47 29.79
C ALA A 41 -30.70 -1.08 30.57
N GLY A 42 -31.64 -0.22 30.97
CA GLY A 42 -32.89 -0.60 31.62
C GLY A 42 -33.71 -1.56 30.74
N VAL A 43 -34.23 -2.60 31.37
CA VAL A 43 -35.10 -3.61 30.77
C VAL A 43 -36.49 -3.01 30.59
N ASP A 44 -37.01 -3.02 29.36
CA ASP A 44 -38.40 -2.70 29.04
C ASP A 44 -39.35 -3.71 29.73
N PRO A 45 -40.43 -3.25 30.39
CA PRO A 45 -41.39 -4.12 31.09
C PRO A 45 -42.17 -5.10 30.20
N THR A 46 -42.01 -5.08 28.87
CA THR A 46 -42.70 -5.99 27.94
C THR A 46 -42.00 -7.33 27.74
N GLY A 47 -40.77 -7.53 28.25
CA GLY A 47 -40.11 -8.84 28.24
C GLY A 47 -39.78 -9.40 26.85
N GLN A 48 -39.98 -8.64 25.78
CA GLN A 48 -39.40 -8.98 24.47
C GLN A 48 -37.93 -8.54 24.48
N PRO A 49 -36.98 -9.42 24.08
CA PRO A 49 -35.64 -8.94 23.76
C PRO A 49 -35.82 -7.86 22.71
N ALA A 50 -35.38 -6.63 23.02
CA ALA A 50 -35.33 -5.56 22.05
C ALA A 50 -34.73 -6.15 20.78
N GLY A 51 -35.54 -6.23 19.72
CA GLY A 51 -35.11 -6.83 18.47
C GLY A 51 -33.76 -6.23 18.16
N LEU A 52 -32.74 -7.08 17.96
CA LEU A 52 -31.44 -6.68 17.48
C LEU A 52 -31.70 -5.98 16.14
N GLY A 53 -31.97 -4.67 16.21
CA GLY A 53 -32.23 -3.84 15.05
C GLY A 53 -31.02 -4.05 14.18
N ALA A 54 -31.23 -4.59 12.98
CA ALA A 54 -30.18 -4.81 12.01
C ALA A 54 -29.40 -3.50 11.91
N GLN A 55 -28.23 -3.45 12.54
CA GLN A 55 -27.46 -2.24 12.63
C GLN A 55 -27.04 -1.95 11.20
N ALA A 56 -27.64 -0.92 10.61
CA ALA A 56 -27.44 -0.62 9.20
C ALA A 56 -25.93 -0.54 8.96
N LEU A 57 -25.42 -1.38 8.06
CA LEU A 57 -24.00 -1.39 7.77
C LEU A 57 -23.57 0.02 7.38
N PRO A 58 -22.42 0.50 7.88
CA PRO A 58 -21.82 1.74 7.41
C PRO A 58 -21.78 1.76 5.89
N VAL A 59 -22.21 2.88 5.31
CA VAL A 59 -22.26 3.05 3.85
C VAL A 59 -20.84 3.07 3.27
N ASN A 60 -19.86 3.54 4.05
CA ASN A 60 -18.47 3.68 3.64
C ASN A 60 -17.50 3.14 4.71
N TYR A 61 -16.31 2.79 4.24
CA TYR A 61 -15.20 2.34 5.05
C TYR A 61 -13.93 3.10 4.67
N ARG A 62 -13.11 3.45 5.66
CA ARG A 62 -11.72 3.86 5.46
C ARG A 62 -10.86 2.61 5.45
N VAL A 63 -10.14 2.39 4.35
CA VAL A 63 -9.25 1.25 4.16
C VAL A 63 -7.82 1.76 4.14
N ARG A 64 -6.96 1.19 4.99
CA ARG A 64 -5.55 1.55 5.09
C ARG A 64 -4.68 0.33 4.92
N TYR A 65 -3.69 0.39 4.03
CA TYR A 65 -2.61 -0.60 3.96
C TYR A 65 -1.36 0.03 4.58
N ILE A 66 -0.77 -0.67 5.55
CA ILE A 66 0.33 -0.14 6.35
C ILE A 66 1.45 -1.17 6.38
N ILE A 67 2.66 -0.79 5.98
CA ILE A 67 3.86 -1.58 6.25
C ILE A 67 4.27 -1.33 7.69
N ASP A 68 4.27 -2.39 8.48
CA ASP A 68 4.64 -2.35 9.90
C ASP A 68 6.16 -2.37 10.05
N SER A 69 6.79 -3.35 9.43
CA SER A 69 8.22 -3.56 9.57
C SER A 69 8.82 -4.29 8.38
N VAL A 70 10.11 -4.10 8.17
CA VAL A 70 10.93 -4.96 7.32
C VAL A 70 12.03 -5.59 8.18
N GLN A 71 12.37 -6.84 7.86
CA GLN A 71 13.52 -7.53 8.40
C GLN A 71 14.32 -8.10 7.24
N SER A 72 15.58 -7.71 7.14
CA SER A 72 16.55 -8.45 6.33
C SER A 72 17.15 -9.57 7.17
N THR A 73 17.42 -10.72 6.57
CA THR A 73 18.17 -11.82 7.21
C THR A 73 19.49 -12.11 6.53
N ASP A 74 19.70 -11.52 5.35
CA ASP A 74 20.86 -11.72 4.48
C ASP A 74 20.87 -10.56 3.47
N THR A 75 21.93 -9.75 3.43
CA THR A 75 22.18 -8.67 2.45
C THR A 75 23.48 -8.97 1.70
N GLU A 76 23.64 -8.49 0.46
CA GLU A 76 24.84 -8.78 -0.34
C GLU A 76 26.09 -8.12 0.21
N ASP A 77 25.97 -6.91 0.75
CA ASP A 77 27.14 -6.05 0.92
C ASP A 77 27.57 -5.84 2.37
N VAL A 78 28.86 -6.10 2.59
CA VAL A 78 29.64 -5.67 3.75
C VAL A 78 30.31 -4.30 3.49
N SER A 79 29.99 -3.66 2.36
CA SER A 79 30.72 -2.49 1.84
C SER A 79 29.88 -1.38 1.19
N GLY A 80 28.54 -1.47 1.14
CA GLY A 80 27.69 -0.63 0.28
C GLY A 80 26.45 -0.10 0.98
N ALA A 81 25.98 1.07 0.56
CA ALA A 81 24.82 1.75 1.11
C ALA A 81 23.52 1.10 0.61
N ASP A 82 23.12 0.02 1.26
CA ASP A 82 21.92 -0.73 0.90
C ASP A 82 20.68 -0.08 1.55
N GLU A 83 19.78 0.46 0.73
CA GLU A 83 18.54 1.05 1.19
C GLU A 83 17.33 0.28 0.65
N PHE A 84 16.52 -0.22 1.57
CA PHE A 84 15.30 -0.91 1.22
C PHE A 84 14.16 0.07 0.90
N TYR A 85 13.51 -0.15 -0.23
CA TYR A 85 12.23 0.49 -0.56
C TYR A 85 11.31 -0.44 -1.33
N THR A 86 10.05 -0.04 -1.40
CA THR A 86 8.92 -0.75 -1.99
C THR A 86 8.11 0.21 -2.82
N LEU A 87 7.63 -0.30 -3.94
CA LEU A 87 6.70 0.44 -4.76
C LEU A 87 5.64 -0.52 -5.27
N GLY A 88 4.41 -0.03 -5.37
CA GLY A 88 3.32 -0.86 -5.80
C GLY A 88 2.18 -0.10 -6.40
N THR A 89 1.12 -0.84 -6.68
CA THR A 89 -0.16 -0.28 -7.11
C THR A 89 -1.27 -1.00 -6.40
N LEU A 90 -2.19 -0.22 -5.84
CA LEU A 90 -3.46 -0.66 -5.27
C LEU A 90 -4.59 -0.25 -6.19
N ALA A 91 -5.61 -1.07 -6.28
CA ALA A 91 -6.74 -0.87 -7.15
C ALA A 91 -8.04 -1.20 -6.41
N VAL A 92 -9.01 -0.30 -6.51
CA VAL A 92 -10.33 -0.41 -5.89
C VAL A 92 -11.35 -0.68 -6.99
N GLN A 93 -12.12 -1.74 -6.82
CA GLN A 93 -13.30 -2.04 -7.61
C GLN A 93 -14.55 -1.81 -6.76
N LYS A 94 -15.36 -0.82 -7.15
CA LYS A 94 -16.64 -0.52 -6.49
C LYS A 94 -17.73 -1.49 -6.97
N PRO A 95 -18.80 -1.72 -6.19
CA PRO A 95 -19.91 -2.62 -6.59
C PRO A 95 -20.62 -2.20 -7.88
N ASN A 96 -20.62 -0.91 -8.19
CA ASN A 96 -21.19 -0.38 -9.44
C ASN A 96 -20.26 -0.54 -10.66
N GLY A 97 -19.15 -1.26 -10.52
CA GLY A 97 -18.17 -1.52 -11.58
C GLY A 97 -17.13 -0.41 -11.79
N VAL A 98 -17.23 0.72 -11.08
CA VAL A 98 -16.23 1.80 -11.15
C VAL A 98 -14.91 1.31 -10.56
N LYS A 99 -13.83 1.56 -11.27
CA LYS A 99 -12.47 1.15 -10.89
C LYS A 99 -11.57 2.37 -10.74
N VAL A 100 -10.73 2.33 -9.72
CA VAL A 100 -9.68 3.33 -9.50
C VAL A 100 -8.41 2.61 -9.10
N SER A 101 -7.25 3.16 -9.44
CA SER A 101 -5.97 2.67 -8.96
C SER A 101 -5.08 3.80 -8.46
N ARG A 102 -4.16 3.45 -7.56
CA ARG A 102 -3.21 4.33 -6.89
C ARG A 102 -1.88 3.61 -6.82
N SER A 103 -0.84 4.26 -7.30
CA SER A 103 0.52 3.78 -7.07
C SER A 103 1.07 4.38 -5.78
N PHE A 104 1.98 3.65 -5.13
CA PHE A 104 2.64 4.10 -3.91
C PHE A 104 4.15 3.81 -4.00
N LEU A 105 4.89 4.55 -3.19
CA LEU A 105 6.31 4.39 -2.90
C LEU A 105 6.45 4.65 -1.41
N ASN A 106 7.12 3.78 -0.65
CA ASN A 106 7.53 4.16 0.71
C ASN A 106 8.81 5.00 0.62
N ALA A 107 8.71 6.22 1.12
CA ALA A 107 9.82 7.15 1.26
C ALA A 107 9.79 7.77 2.69
N PRO A 108 10.95 8.00 3.32
CA PRO A 108 12.29 7.70 2.80
C PRO A 108 12.59 6.18 2.77
N PRO A 109 13.54 5.74 1.94
CA PRO A 109 14.11 4.39 2.00
C PRO A 109 14.69 4.08 3.38
N ILE A 110 14.84 2.80 3.64
CA ILE A 110 15.27 2.28 4.94
C ILE A 110 16.71 1.81 4.77
N ASP A 111 17.62 2.43 5.50
CA ASP A 111 18.98 1.93 5.60
C ASP A 111 18.96 0.55 6.28
N VAL A 112 19.39 -0.48 5.54
CA VAL A 112 19.48 -1.87 5.99
C VAL A 112 20.94 -2.35 6.05
N ASN A 113 21.89 -1.46 5.77
CA ASN A 113 23.32 -1.74 5.78
C ASN A 113 23.79 -2.27 7.14
N ASP A 114 24.61 -3.32 7.16
CA ASP A 114 25.15 -3.96 8.37
C ASP A 114 24.12 -4.48 9.41
N HIS A 115 22.81 -4.46 9.09
CA HIS A 115 21.73 -4.76 10.03
C HIS A 115 21.01 -6.09 9.76
N ALA A 116 21.71 -7.07 9.20
CA ALA A 116 21.15 -8.40 8.96
C ALA A 116 20.60 -9.01 10.27
N GLY A 117 19.31 -9.36 10.25
CA GLY A 117 18.55 -9.90 11.37
C GLY A 117 17.75 -8.86 12.16
N GLU A 118 17.98 -7.57 11.96
CA GLU A 118 17.23 -6.51 12.65
C GLU A 118 15.83 -6.28 12.05
N ILE A 119 14.90 -5.85 12.89
CA ILE A 119 13.54 -5.51 12.50
C ILE A 119 13.41 -4.00 12.52
N HIS A 120 13.31 -3.39 11.33
CA HIS A 120 13.09 -1.96 11.18
C HIS A 120 11.58 -1.68 11.24
N GLN A 121 11.15 -0.89 12.23
CA GLN A 121 9.74 -0.48 12.40
C GLN A 121 9.46 0.79 11.60
N LEU A 122 8.36 0.81 10.84
CA LEU A 122 8.12 1.82 9.80
C LEU A 122 6.79 2.56 9.98
N GLY A 123 5.68 1.82 10.04
CA GLY A 123 4.33 2.41 10.04
C GLY A 123 3.98 3.15 8.74
N TYR A 124 4.58 2.77 7.61
CA TYR A 124 4.33 3.44 6.32
C TYR A 124 2.93 3.15 5.80
N VAL A 125 2.13 4.20 5.65
CA VAL A 125 0.77 4.11 5.09
C VAL A 125 0.87 4.14 3.57
N MET A 126 0.80 2.97 2.94
CA MET A 126 0.85 2.81 1.48
C MET A 126 -0.45 3.24 0.80
N PHE A 127 -1.55 3.19 1.54
CA PHE A 127 -2.88 3.50 1.05
C PHE A 127 -3.76 3.92 2.20
N ASP A 128 -4.58 4.94 1.95
CA ASP A 128 -5.50 5.49 2.92
C ASP A 128 -6.67 6.14 2.18
N GLU A 129 -7.72 5.35 1.91
CA GLU A 129 -8.84 5.81 1.09
C GLU A 129 -10.17 5.46 1.73
N VAL A 130 -11.18 6.28 1.43
CA VAL A 130 -12.56 5.99 1.78
C VAL A 130 -13.26 5.34 0.59
N VAL A 131 -13.77 4.14 0.79
CA VAL A 131 -14.42 3.31 -0.23
C VAL A 131 -15.86 2.98 0.19
N PRO A 132 -16.79 2.79 -0.76
CA PRO A 132 -18.14 2.34 -0.42
C PRO A 132 -18.12 0.90 0.13
N ALA A 133 -19.18 0.54 0.85
CA ALA A 133 -19.40 -0.83 1.28
C ALA A 133 -19.33 -1.82 0.09
N ASN A 134 -18.76 -2.99 0.35
CA ASN A 134 -18.52 -4.06 -0.62
C ASN A 134 -17.55 -3.70 -1.76
N ALA A 135 -16.81 -2.59 -1.66
CA ALA A 135 -15.67 -2.36 -2.55
C ALA A 135 -14.59 -3.42 -2.31
N GLU A 136 -13.99 -3.90 -3.38
CA GLU A 136 -12.85 -4.81 -3.34
C GLU A 136 -11.57 -4.04 -3.59
N VAL A 137 -10.55 -4.28 -2.76
CA VAL A 137 -9.24 -3.69 -2.90
C VAL A 137 -8.23 -4.79 -3.19
N TYR A 138 -7.47 -4.58 -4.25
CA TYR A 138 -6.43 -5.46 -4.76
C TYR A 138 -5.12 -4.68 -4.78
N GLY A 139 -4.00 -5.34 -4.59
CA GLY A 139 -2.72 -4.65 -4.69
C GLY A 139 -1.58 -5.55 -5.08
N GLN A 140 -0.52 -4.94 -5.57
CA GLN A 140 0.75 -5.57 -5.81
C GLN A 140 1.88 -4.63 -5.38
N MET A 141 2.95 -5.23 -4.90
CA MET A 141 4.13 -4.53 -4.42
C MET A 141 5.38 -5.19 -4.99
N ALA A 142 6.34 -4.37 -5.36
CA ALA A 142 7.72 -4.70 -5.64
C ALA A 142 8.59 -4.19 -4.50
N ALA A 143 9.70 -4.87 -4.23
CA ALA A 143 10.68 -4.49 -3.23
C ALA A 143 12.09 -4.46 -3.85
N TYR A 144 12.92 -3.57 -3.31
CA TYR A 144 14.26 -3.23 -3.80
C TYR A 144 15.19 -3.09 -2.61
N ASP A 145 16.47 -3.36 -2.85
CA ASP A 145 17.57 -3.29 -1.88
C ASP A 145 18.74 -2.53 -2.50
N GLU A 146 18.66 -1.19 -2.59
CA GLU A 146 19.52 -0.42 -3.50
C GLU A 146 19.90 0.96 -2.97
N ASP A 147 20.99 1.55 -3.48
CA ASP A 147 21.42 2.93 -3.21
C ASP A 147 20.42 3.93 -3.83
N CYS A 148 19.42 4.33 -3.04
CA CYS A 148 18.43 5.34 -3.41
C CYS A 148 19.09 6.60 -3.93
N ALA A 149 20.11 7.10 -3.22
CA ALA A 149 20.68 8.40 -3.49
C ALA A 149 21.29 8.45 -4.89
N LYS A 150 21.94 7.35 -5.31
CA LYS A 150 22.48 7.17 -6.66
C LYS A 150 21.38 7.01 -7.70
N ASP A 151 20.42 6.12 -7.46
CA ASP A 151 19.55 5.62 -8.54
C ASP A 151 18.26 6.44 -8.69
N TRP A 152 17.64 6.92 -7.60
CA TRP A 152 16.41 7.72 -7.68
C TRP A 152 16.60 9.08 -8.35
N ALA A 153 17.79 9.68 -8.23
CA ALA A 153 18.12 10.93 -8.93
C ALA A 153 18.01 10.79 -10.45
N VAL A 154 18.19 9.57 -10.98
CA VAL A 154 18.17 9.27 -12.41
C VAL A 154 16.83 8.72 -12.86
N VAL A 155 16.24 7.77 -12.12
CA VAL A 155 15.04 7.03 -12.59
C VAL A 155 13.72 7.50 -12.01
N GLY A 156 13.73 8.31 -10.95
CA GLY A 156 12.53 8.59 -10.15
C GLY A 156 11.37 9.21 -10.91
N ALA A 157 11.65 10.16 -11.80
CA ALA A 157 10.61 10.79 -12.63
C ALA A 157 9.97 9.78 -13.61
N SER A 158 10.78 8.90 -14.20
CA SER A 158 10.32 7.86 -15.14
C SER A 158 9.51 6.78 -14.44
N VAL A 159 9.91 6.41 -13.23
CA VAL A 159 9.18 5.48 -12.36
C VAL A 159 7.79 6.02 -12.04
N MET A 160 7.70 7.27 -11.58
CA MET A 160 6.41 7.89 -11.25
C MET A 160 5.53 8.10 -12.48
N ALA A 161 6.11 8.49 -13.63
CA ALA A 161 5.36 8.61 -14.88
C ALA A 161 4.81 7.25 -15.34
N THR A 162 5.60 6.18 -15.22
CA THR A 162 5.18 4.82 -15.55
C THR A 162 4.10 4.33 -14.60
N ALA A 163 4.25 4.59 -13.30
CA ALA A 163 3.27 4.25 -12.28
C ALA A 163 1.91 4.92 -12.55
N ASN A 164 1.92 6.21 -12.88
CA ASN A 164 0.72 6.97 -13.24
C ASN A 164 0.05 6.46 -14.53
N THR A 165 0.84 6.19 -15.57
CA THR A 165 0.34 5.66 -16.86
C THR A 165 -0.29 4.28 -16.68
N THR A 166 0.38 3.47 -15.87
CA THR A 166 -0.03 2.11 -15.54
C THR A 166 -1.33 2.13 -14.73
N ALA A 167 -1.44 3.00 -13.72
CA ALA A 167 -2.67 3.20 -12.96
C ALA A 167 -3.86 3.58 -13.87
N ALA A 168 -3.66 4.55 -14.78
CA ALA A 168 -4.66 4.96 -15.75
C ALA A 168 -5.08 3.79 -16.66
N THR A 169 -4.11 2.99 -17.12
CA THR A 169 -4.36 1.83 -17.98
C THR A 169 -5.19 0.77 -17.25
N ILE A 170 -4.80 0.38 -16.03
CA ILE A 170 -5.55 -0.60 -15.21
C ILE A 170 -7.00 -0.16 -15.02
N SER A 171 -7.22 1.13 -14.76
CA SER A 171 -8.57 1.66 -14.52
C SER A 171 -9.51 1.49 -15.72
N SER A 172 -8.97 1.30 -16.93
CA SER A 172 -9.74 1.01 -18.15
C SER A 172 -10.07 -0.49 -18.35
N LEU A 173 -9.44 -1.39 -17.59
CA LEU A 173 -9.57 -2.84 -17.76
C LEU A 173 -10.74 -3.43 -16.96
N THR A 174 -11.35 -4.49 -17.47
CA THR A 174 -12.51 -5.18 -16.83
C THR A 174 -12.24 -6.67 -16.62
N GLY A 175 -12.99 -7.29 -15.70
CA GLY A 175 -12.91 -8.73 -15.43
C GLY A 175 -11.51 -9.22 -15.06
N GLN A 176 -11.12 -10.38 -15.59
CA GLN A 176 -9.78 -10.96 -15.35
C GLN A 176 -8.64 -10.08 -15.86
N ALA A 177 -8.86 -9.30 -16.93
CA ALA A 177 -7.85 -8.38 -17.47
C ALA A 177 -7.47 -7.28 -16.48
N TYR A 178 -8.39 -6.89 -15.60
CA TYR A 178 -8.11 -5.93 -14.53
C TYR A 178 -7.16 -6.50 -13.48
N VAL A 179 -7.43 -7.73 -13.02
CA VAL A 179 -6.59 -8.43 -12.04
C VAL A 179 -5.20 -8.68 -12.64
N SER A 180 -5.12 -9.15 -13.88
CA SER A 180 -3.82 -9.34 -14.56
C SER A 180 -3.11 -8.02 -14.85
N GLY A 181 -3.85 -6.94 -15.08
CA GLY A 181 -3.32 -5.60 -15.27
C GLY A 181 -2.63 -5.05 -14.03
N ILE A 182 -3.15 -5.36 -12.83
CA ILE A 182 -2.50 -5.02 -11.56
C ILE A 182 -1.18 -5.77 -11.39
N VAL A 183 -1.10 -7.01 -11.88
CA VAL A 183 0.14 -7.77 -11.89
C VAL A 183 1.16 -7.22 -12.89
N GLY A 184 0.72 -6.97 -14.12
CA GLY A 184 1.56 -6.38 -15.16
C GLY A 184 2.03 -4.97 -14.81
N ALA A 185 1.26 -4.24 -13.99
CA ALA A 185 1.59 -2.90 -13.55
C ALA A 185 2.86 -2.83 -12.70
N ALA A 186 2.94 -3.68 -11.68
CA ALA A 186 4.13 -3.75 -10.85
C ALA A 186 5.35 -4.15 -11.69
N THR A 187 5.19 -5.10 -12.62
CA THR A 187 6.25 -5.51 -13.55
C THR A 187 6.67 -4.39 -14.52
N GLY A 188 5.72 -3.58 -14.99
CA GLY A 188 6.02 -2.44 -15.86
C GLY A 188 6.84 -1.36 -15.15
N ILE A 189 6.52 -1.07 -13.89
CA ILE A 189 7.30 -0.12 -13.09
C ILE A 189 8.68 -0.73 -12.74
N LEU A 190 8.72 -2.02 -12.39
CA LEU A 190 9.95 -2.80 -12.19
C LEU A 190 10.92 -2.71 -13.39
N ASN A 191 10.41 -2.87 -14.61
CA ASN A 191 11.25 -2.82 -15.81
C ASN A 191 11.94 -1.46 -16.02
N VAL A 192 11.36 -0.37 -15.51
CA VAL A 192 11.98 0.96 -15.60
C VAL A 192 13.13 1.09 -14.60
N PHE A 193 12.96 0.59 -13.37
CA PHE A 193 14.06 0.47 -12.41
C PHE A 193 15.20 -0.40 -12.95
N MET A 194 14.86 -1.59 -13.46
CA MET A 194 15.82 -2.53 -14.06
C MET A 194 16.57 -2.01 -15.29
N SER A 195 16.16 -0.87 -15.85
CA SER A 195 16.91 -0.24 -16.95
C SER A 195 18.10 0.58 -16.47
N GLY A 196 18.10 1.00 -15.20
CA GLY A 196 19.19 1.74 -14.53
C GLY A 196 20.24 0.79 -13.94
N ASP A 197 19.81 -0.09 -13.02
CA ASP A 197 20.62 -1.16 -12.42
C ASP A 197 19.76 -2.42 -12.24
N LYS A 198 20.33 -3.63 -12.36
CA LYS A 198 19.55 -4.90 -12.47
C LYS A 198 19.73 -5.85 -11.29
N ASP A 199 20.69 -5.59 -10.42
CA ASP A 199 21.16 -6.50 -9.38
C ASP A 199 20.31 -6.46 -8.10
N ASP A 200 19.47 -5.46 -7.89
CA ASP A 200 18.94 -5.21 -6.54
C ASP A 200 17.42 -5.34 -6.39
N VAL A 201 16.77 -5.91 -7.42
CA VAL A 201 15.33 -6.22 -7.38
C VAL A 201 15.08 -7.51 -6.60
N LEU A 202 14.37 -7.40 -5.48
CA LEU A 202 13.98 -8.53 -4.61
C LEU A 202 12.76 -9.30 -5.12
N GLY A 203 12.00 -8.73 -6.06
CA GLY A 203 10.86 -9.36 -6.72
C GLY A 203 9.54 -8.62 -6.57
N ASN A 204 8.43 -9.33 -6.84
CA ASN A 204 7.07 -8.82 -6.71
C ASN A 204 6.15 -9.78 -5.95
N ALA A 205 5.20 -9.23 -5.21
CA ALA A 205 4.18 -10.02 -4.52
C ALA A 205 2.82 -9.31 -4.49
N GLY A 206 1.76 -10.11 -4.60
CA GLY A 206 0.39 -9.65 -4.40
C GLY A 206 0.16 -9.28 -2.93
N LEU A 207 -0.50 -8.15 -2.71
CA LEU A 207 -1.01 -7.78 -1.40
C LEU A 207 -2.31 -8.53 -1.11
N MET A 208 -2.62 -8.72 0.18
CA MET A 208 -3.88 -9.30 0.62
C MET A 208 -5.04 -8.54 -0.01
N SER A 209 -5.89 -9.25 -0.74
CA SER A 209 -7.11 -8.67 -1.30
C SER A 209 -8.16 -8.58 -0.19
N VAL A 210 -8.87 -7.46 -0.11
CA VAL A 210 -9.89 -7.25 0.93
C VAL A 210 -11.19 -6.71 0.36
N THR A 211 -12.31 -7.14 0.94
CA THR A 211 -13.62 -6.55 0.69
C THR A 211 -14.02 -5.65 1.85
N ALA A 212 -14.44 -4.41 1.58
CA ALA A 212 -14.89 -3.45 2.59
C ALA A 212 -16.32 -3.77 3.09
N ASN A 213 -16.46 -4.84 3.87
CA ASN A 213 -17.77 -5.34 4.36
C ASN A 213 -17.84 -5.50 5.89
N GLY A 214 -17.01 -4.77 6.63
CA GLY A 214 -17.02 -4.76 8.08
C GLY A 214 -15.72 -4.21 8.65
N ALA A 215 -15.78 -3.62 9.84
CA ALA A 215 -14.58 -3.11 10.51
C ALA A 215 -13.72 -4.28 10.99
N ARG A 216 -12.43 -4.28 10.61
CA ARG A 216 -11.47 -5.32 10.99
C ARG A 216 -10.04 -4.87 10.73
N THR A 217 -9.09 -5.57 11.36
CA THR A 217 -7.67 -5.49 11.04
C THR A 217 -7.17 -6.88 10.67
N SER A 218 -6.44 -6.98 9.56
CA SER A 218 -5.84 -8.22 9.08
C SER A 218 -4.35 -7.99 8.84
N ALA A 219 -3.49 -8.89 9.32
CA ALA A 219 -2.04 -8.80 9.14
C ALA A 219 -1.53 -9.94 8.25
N ALA A 220 -0.43 -9.70 7.55
CA ALA A 220 0.26 -10.69 6.75
C ALA A 220 1.77 -10.40 6.71
N THR A 221 2.53 -11.41 6.26
CA THR A 221 3.96 -11.29 6.03
C THR A 221 4.24 -11.71 4.59
N LEU A 222 5.01 -10.87 3.89
CA LEU A 222 5.55 -11.19 2.58
C LEU A 222 7.01 -11.58 2.74
N HIS A 223 7.39 -12.60 1.99
CA HIS A 223 8.78 -13.01 1.84
C HIS A 223 9.22 -12.58 0.45
N MET A 224 10.21 -11.69 0.39
CA MET A 224 10.84 -11.23 -0.84
C MET A 224 12.29 -11.69 -0.80
N PHE A 225 12.75 -12.29 -1.88
CA PHE A 225 14.12 -12.79 -1.94
C PHE A 225 14.63 -12.80 -3.37
N LYS A 226 15.92 -12.56 -3.50
CA LYS A 226 16.63 -12.77 -4.76
C LYS A 226 17.56 -13.97 -4.61
N ASN A 227 17.43 -14.96 -5.49
CA ASN A 227 18.42 -16.02 -5.57
C ASN A 227 19.73 -15.42 -6.03
N GLY A 228 20.63 -15.29 -5.09
CA GLY A 228 21.90 -14.67 -5.28
C GLY A 228 23.00 -15.61 -5.71
N SER A 229 24.20 -15.08 -5.83
CA SER A 229 25.41 -15.87 -6.03
C SER A 229 25.87 -16.49 -4.69
N TRP A 230 27.06 -17.06 -4.64
CA TRP A 230 27.61 -17.77 -3.47
C TRP A 230 27.83 -16.94 -2.20
N TYR A 231 27.46 -15.64 -2.20
CA TYR A 231 27.72 -14.69 -1.12
C TYR A 231 26.48 -14.24 -0.33
N SER A 232 25.30 -14.15 -0.95
CA SER A 232 24.05 -13.72 -0.28
C SER A 232 22.83 -14.20 -1.06
N ASN A 233 21.67 -14.26 -0.41
CA ASN A 233 20.36 -14.53 -1.02
C ASN A 233 19.33 -13.39 -0.77
N TRP A 234 19.80 -12.19 -0.40
CA TRP A 234 18.99 -10.96 -0.26
C TRP A 234 17.59 -11.25 0.30
N ASN A 235 17.50 -11.60 1.58
CA ASN A 235 16.34 -12.29 2.13
C ASN A 235 15.54 -11.41 3.09
N TYR A 236 14.36 -10.98 2.65
CA TYR A 236 13.55 -9.96 3.31
C TYR A 236 12.17 -10.45 3.72
N TYR A 237 11.77 -10.11 4.94
CA TYR A 237 10.43 -10.32 5.49
C TYR A 237 9.74 -8.99 5.76
N ILE A 238 8.65 -8.72 5.03
CA ILE A 238 7.88 -7.49 5.14
C ILE A 238 6.57 -7.81 5.86
N LYS A 239 6.38 -7.24 7.05
CA LYS A 239 5.12 -7.32 7.79
C LYS A 239 4.27 -6.11 7.45
N TYR A 240 3.00 -6.37 7.16
CA TYR A 240 2.02 -5.33 6.87
C TYR A 240 0.66 -5.73 7.41
N HIS A 241 -0.19 -4.73 7.60
CA HIS A 241 -1.59 -4.95 7.93
C HIS A 241 -2.51 -4.05 7.12
N VAL A 242 -3.78 -4.47 7.08
CA VAL A 242 -4.88 -3.76 6.48
C VAL A 242 -5.88 -3.41 7.57
N GLU A 243 -6.14 -2.11 7.75
CA GLU A 243 -7.21 -1.63 8.62
C GLU A 243 -8.44 -1.29 7.76
N ILE A 244 -9.60 -1.81 8.15
CA ILE A 244 -10.89 -1.41 7.61
C ILE A 244 -11.69 -0.84 8.77
N LYS A 245 -12.04 0.45 8.69
CA LYS A 245 -12.80 1.14 9.74
C LYS A 245 -14.05 1.76 9.13
N ALA A 246 -15.19 1.58 9.78
CA ALA A 246 -16.42 2.26 9.41
C ALA A 246 -16.20 3.78 9.43
N THR A 247 -16.77 4.50 8.46
CA THR A 247 -16.65 5.96 8.42
C THR A 247 -17.89 6.63 7.82
N THR A 248 -18.15 7.86 8.26
CA THR A 248 -19.17 8.75 7.68
C THR A 248 -18.60 9.61 6.57
N ASN A 249 -17.29 9.59 6.36
CA ASN A 249 -16.65 10.33 5.28
C ASN A 249 -17.19 9.85 3.93
N LYS A 250 -17.30 10.78 2.98
CA LYS A 250 -17.66 10.43 1.60
C LYS A 250 -16.49 9.67 0.96
N PRO A 251 -16.77 8.76 0.02
CA PRO A 251 -15.72 8.19 -0.81
C PRO A 251 -14.89 9.30 -1.45
N THR A 252 -13.58 9.19 -1.33
CA THR A 252 -12.60 10.13 -1.90
C THR A 252 -12.38 9.90 -3.41
N LEU A 253 -13.04 8.87 -3.95
CA LEU A 253 -12.95 8.35 -5.31
C LEU A 253 -14.31 8.31 -5.99
#